data_AF-A0A7V9PXN9-F1
#
_entry.id   AF-A0A7V9PXN9-F1
#
_cell.length_a   1.000
_cell.length_b   1.000
_cell.length_c   1.000
_cell.angle_alpha   90.00
_cell.angle_beta   90.00
_cell.angle_gamma   90.00
#
_symmetry.space_group_name_H-M   'P 1'
#
loop_
_entity.id
_entity.type
_entity.pdbx_description
1 polymer ?
#
loop_
_entity_poly.entity_id
_entity_poly.type
_entity_poly.pdbx_seq_one_letter_code
_entity_poly.pdbx_strand_id
1 'polypeptide(L)'
;MSVVPGSIVCDRVRAQISLRLDGELSQLESRMLESHLARCAECSMYDTRVGAVTAELRAAPLESLEHPIVIRRPRRQVSLARVQIGVAAALAVAVLGAISQIGAPGTEPALVSPDRYATYTQLTREVEQIIADGRAFSQRRGDALPL
;
A
#
# COMPACT_ATOMS: atom_id res chain seq x y z
N MET A 1 15.10 -15.91 28.50
CA MET A 1 14.09 -14.82 28.54
C MET A 1 12.78 -15.40 28.03
N SER A 2 11.89 -15.79 28.93
CA SER A 2 10.63 -16.44 28.56
C SER A 2 9.62 -15.38 28.12
N VAL A 3 9.16 -15.46 26.87
CA VAL A 3 7.99 -14.72 26.40
C VAL A 3 6.78 -15.40 27.03
N VAL A 4 6.25 -14.83 28.10
CA VAL A 4 4.92 -15.23 28.61
C VAL A 4 3.92 -14.81 27.53
N PRO A 5 3.15 -15.74 26.93
CA PRO A 5 2.12 -15.36 25.98
C PRO A 5 1.10 -14.51 26.75
N GLY A 6 1.04 -13.23 26.41
CA GLY A 6 0.01 -12.35 26.93
C GLY A 6 -1.35 -12.78 26.37
N SER A 7 -2.43 -12.27 26.94
CA SER A 7 -3.71 -12.29 26.23
C SER A 7 -3.54 -11.60 24.86
N ILE A 8 -4.29 -12.03 23.83
CA ILE A 8 -4.28 -11.40 22.50
C ILE A 8 -4.46 -9.87 22.59
N VAL A 9 -5.24 -9.41 23.59
CA VAL A 9 -5.44 -7.98 23.88
C VAL A 9 -4.15 -7.31 24.36
N CYS A 10 -3.42 -7.94 25.29
CA CYS A 10 -2.14 -7.42 25.77
C CYS A 10 -1.10 -7.34 24.63
N ASP A 11 -1.05 -8.33 23.74
CA ASP A 11 -0.12 -8.31 22.61
C ASP A 11 -0.44 -7.16 21.64
N ARG A 12 -1.74 -6.94 21.37
CA ARG A 12 -2.19 -5.77 20.60
C ARG A 12 -1.79 -4.45 21.26
N VAL A 13 -1.97 -4.35 22.57
CA VAL A 13 -1.59 -3.17 23.34
C VAL A 13 -0.08 -2.93 23.29
N ARG A 14 0.74 -3.98 23.38
CA ARG A 14 2.19 -3.87 23.22
C ARG A 14 2.59 -3.35 21.82
N ALA A 15 1.89 -3.79 20.77
CA ALA A 15 2.08 -3.23 19.43
C ALA A 15 1.69 -1.74 19.36
N GLN A 16 0.58 -1.34 20.00
CA GLN A 16 0.17 0.06 20.07
C GLN A 16 1.15 0.93 20.87
N ILE A 17 1.78 0.39 21.92
CA ILE A 17 2.86 1.06 22.65
C ILE A 17 4.02 1.37 21.71
N SER A 18 4.43 0.42 20.85
CA SER A 18 5.47 0.66 19.83
C SER A 18 5.08 1.80 18.89
N LEU A 19 3.87 1.77 18.33
CA LEU A 19 3.37 2.83 17.45
C LEU A 19 3.34 4.20 18.15
N ARG A 20 3.00 4.23 19.45
CA ARG A 20 3.02 5.48 20.22
C ARG A 20 4.43 6.06 20.35
N LEU A 21 5.44 5.20 20.55
CA LEU A 21 6.84 5.63 20.63
C LEU A 21 7.35 6.21 19.31
N ASP A 22 6.77 5.80 18.19
CA ASP A 22 7.09 6.30 16.84
C ASP A 22 6.19 7.47 16.41
N GLY A 23 5.21 7.86 17.24
CA GLY A 23 4.26 8.94 16.93
C GLY A 23 3.20 8.59 15.90
N GLU A 24 2.98 7.29 15.65
CA GLU A 24 2.10 6.77 14.60
C GLU A 24 0.70 6.37 15.12
N LEU A 25 0.43 6.57 16.41
CA LEU A 25 -0.83 6.16 17.03
C LEU A 25 -1.94 7.21 16.80
N SER A 26 -3.12 6.79 16.36
CA SER A 26 -4.27 7.70 16.22
C SER A 26 -4.80 8.16 17.59
N GLN A 27 -5.64 9.21 17.60
CA GLN A 27 -6.24 9.71 18.86
C GLN A 27 -7.14 8.67 19.54
N LEU A 28 -7.97 7.95 18.77
CA LEU A 28 -8.83 6.89 19.30
C LEU A 28 -7.99 5.79 19.93
N GLU A 29 -6.96 5.31 19.22
CA GLU A 29 -6.07 4.26 19.71
C GLU A 29 -5.29 4.71 20.95
N SER A 30 -4.90 5.98 21.03
CA SER A 30 -4.26 6.55 22.22
C SER A 30 -5.18 6.47 23.44
N ARG A 31 -6.46 6.82 23.30
CA ARG A 31 -7.44 6.69 24.39
C ARG A 31 -7.71 5.24 24.79
N MET A 32 -7.77 4.34 23.82
CA MET A 32 -7.91 2.90 24.08
C MET A 32 -6.70 2.35 24.83
N LEU A 33 -5.50 2.76 24.43
CA LEU A 33 -4.24 2.39 25.08
C LEU A 33 -4.21 2.89 26.53
N GLU A 34 -4.44 4.19 26.77
CA GLU A 34 -4.52 4.78 28.12
C GLU A 34 -5.49 4.03 29.04
N SER A 35 -6.67 3.70 28.50
CA SER A 35 -7.69 2.92 29.19
C SER A 35 -7.17 1.53 29.61
N HIS A 36 -6.45 0.83 28.74
CA HIS A 36 -5.87 -0.47 29.08
C HIS A 36 -4.72 -0.35 30.10
N LEU A 37 -3.83 0.62 29.94
CA LEU A 37 -2.70 0.85 30.85
C LEU A 37 -3.16 1.16 32.28
N ALA A 38 -4.31 1.82 32.43
CA ALA A 38 -4.92 2.07 33.75
C ALA A 38 -5.41 0.80 34.46
N ARG A 39 -5.60 -0.32 33.75
CA ARG A 39 -6.16 -1.57 34.30
C ARG A 39 -5.18 -2.73 34.30
N CYS A 40 -4.16 -2.71 33.45
CA CYS A 40 -3.19 -3.78 33.32
C CYS A 40 -1.79 -3.33 33.79
N ALA A 41 -1.39 -3.80 34.97
CA ALA A 41 -0.09 -3.51 35.55
C ALA A 41 1.08 -4.00 34.67
N GLU A 42 0.95 -5.17 34.03
CA GLU A 42 2.01 -5.70 33.16
C GLU A 42 2.25 -4.81 31.94
N CYS A 43 1.19 -4.32 31.29
CA CYS A 43 1.29 -3.43 30.14
C CYS A 43 1.81 -2.05 30.55
N SER A 44 1.43 -1.53 31.72
CA SER A 44 1.98 -0.27 32.27
C SER A 44 3.49 -0.36 32.57
N MET A 45 3.93 -1.48 33.17
CA MET A 45 5.34 -1.75 33.39
C MET A 45 6.12 -1.96 32.08
N TYR A 46 5.50 -2.60 31.09
CA TYR A 46 6.09 -2.76 29.76
C TYR A 46 6.28 -1.40 29.08
N ASP A 47 5.25 -0.56 29.09
CA ASP A 47 5.26 0.78 28.52
C ASP A 47 6.40 1.64 29.08
N THR A 48 6.53 1.66 30.40
CA THR A 48 7.60 2.40 31.09
C THR A 48 8.99 1.88 30.69
N ARG A 49 9.17 0.55 30.67
CA ARG A 49 10.48 -0.06 30.35
C ARG A 49 10.90 0.20 28.90
N VAL A 50 10.01 -0.04 27.95
CA VAL A 50 10.33 0.19 26.54
C VAL A 50 10.55 1.68 26.28
N GLY A 51 9.73 2.55 26.88
CA GLY A 51 9.94 4.00 26.79
C GLY A 51 11.33 4.44 27.26
N ALA A 52 11.80 3.92 28.40
CA ALA A 52 13.14 4.22 28.91
C ALA A 52 14.25 3.74 27.96
N VAL A 53 14.18 2.50 27.49
CA VAL A 53 15.16 1.93 26.55
C VAL A 53 15.17 2.71 25.24
N THR A 54 14.00 3.04 24.68
CA THR A 54 13.89 3.83 23.45
C THR A 54 14.45 5.23 23.62
N ALA A 55 14.23 5.87 24.77
CA ALA A 55 14.79 7.19 25.06
C ALA A 55 16.32 7.14 25.15
N GLU A 56 16.88 6.14 25.83
CA GLU A 56 18.32 5.93 25.95
C GLU A 56 18.97 5.69 24.58
N LEU A 57 18.40 4.79 23.77
CA LEU A 57 18.91 4.51 22.42
C LEU A 57 18.85 5.73 21.48
N ARG A 58 17.79 6.54 21.58
CA ARG A 58 17.63 7.74 20.73
C ARG A 58 18.52 8.90 21.18
N ALA A 59 18.84 8.97 22.47
CA ALA A 59 19.73 9.98 23.02
C ALA A 59 21.21 9.61 22.90
N ALA A 60 21.53 8.34 22.65
CA ALA A 60 22.89 7.86 22.48
C ALA A 60 23.58 8.58 21.29
N PRO A 61 24.85 8.99 21.44
CA PRO A 61 25.64 9.47 20.31
C PRO A 61 25.70 8.44 19.19
N LEU A 62 25.62 8.90 17.93
CA LEU A 62 25.76 8.02 16.78
C LEU A 62 27.18 7.42 16.75
N GLU A 63 27.26 6.11 16.65
CA GLU A 63 28.53 5.42 16.46
C GLU A 63 29.07 5.66 15.05
N SER A 64 30.39 5.85 14.95
CA SER A 64 31.05 5.95 13.65
C SER A 64 31.09 4.58 12.99
N LEU A 65 30.57 4.50 11.77
CA LEU A 65 30.67 3.29 10.95
C LEU A 65 32.12 3.12 10.47
N GLU A 66 32.68 1.92 10.61
CA GLU A 66 34.01 1.60 10.04
C GLU A 66 34.00 1.65 8.50
N HIS A 67 32.85 1.35 7.90
CA HIS A 67 32.65 1.32 6.46
C HIS A 67 31.39 2.10 6.07
N PRO A 68 31.43 2.90 4.99
CA PRO A 68 30.28 3.68 4.56
C PRO A 68 29.14 2.77 4.06
N ILE A 69 27.93 2.97 4.58
CA ILE A 69 26.72 2.34 4.03
C ILE A 69 26.29 3.15 2.80
N VAL A 70 26.49 2.58 1.61
CA VAL A 70 26.11 3.22 0.34
C VAL A 70 24.69 2.81 -0.04
N ILE A 71 23.72 3.70 0.17
CA ILE A 71 22.36 3.52 -0.36
C ILE A 71 22.33 3.98 -1.82
N ARG A 72 22.33 3.04 -2.77
CA ARG A 72 22.17 3.37 -4.19
C ARG A 72 20.73 3.84 -4.44
N ARG A 73 20.55 5.15 -4.59
CA ARG A 73 19.29 5.70 -5.11
C ARG A 73 19.23 5.38 -6.61
N PRO A 74 18.19 4.69 -7.11
CA PRO A 74 18.05 4.52 -8.55
C PRO A 74 17.92 5.91 -9.17
N ARG A 75 18.86 6.26 -10.06
CA ARG A 75 18.69 7.45 -10.89
C ARG A 75 17.41 7.22 -11.68
N ARG A 76 16.38 8.04 -11.43
CA ARG A 76 15.21 8.13 -12.30
C ARG A 76 15.70 8.68 -13.64
N GLN A 77 16.26 7.82 -14.47
CA GLN A 77 16.49 8.15 -15.87
C GLN A 77 15.11 8.24 -16.48
N VAL A 78 14.59 9.47 -16.57
CA VAL A 78 13.45 9.75 -17.43
C VAL A 78 13.95 9.40 -18.83
N SER A 79 13.49 8.28 -19.38
CA SER A 79 13.94 7.89 -20.71
C SER A 79 13.53 8.97 -21.69
N LEU A 80 14.42 9.33 -22.61
CA LEU A 80 14.10 10.26 -23.70
C LEU A 80 12.85 9.81 -24.44
N ALA A 81 12.61 8.50 -24.54
CA ALA A 81 11.36 7.94 -25.07
C ALA A 81 10.10 8.40 -24.32
N ARG A 82 10.10 8.49 -22.98
CA ARG A 82 8.95 9.02 -22.22
C ARG A 82 8.73 10.51 -22.46
N VAL A 83 9.81 11.27 -22.64
CA VAL A 83 9.72 12.70 -23.01
C VAL A 83 9.16 12.85 -24.42
N GLN A 84 9.62 12.04 -25.37
CA GLN A 84 9.14 12.02 -26.75
C GLN A 84 7.65 11.67 -26.84
N ILE A 85 7.17 10.69 -26.06
CA ILE A 85 5.75 10.34 -25.99
C ILE A 85 4.91 11.54 -25.50
N GLY A 86 5.38 12.26 -24.48
CA GLY A 86 4.70 13.46 -23.99
C GLY A 86 4.62 14.58 -25.04
N VAL A 87 5.71 14.82 -25.77
CA VAL A 87 5.76 15.83 -26.85
C VAL A 87 4.84 15.45 -28.01
N ALA A 88 4.86 14.20 -28.45
CA ALA A 88 4.01 13.72 -29.54
C ALA A 88 2.51 13.85 -29.18
N ALA A 89 2.13 13.49 -27.95
CA ALA A 89 0.76 13.64 -27.47
C ALA A 89 0.33 15.12 -27.42
N ALA A 90 1.19 16.01 -26.92
CA ALA A 90 0.89 17.45 -26.88
C ALA A 90 0.71 18.05 -28.28
N LEU A 91 1.55 17.65 -29.25
CA LEU A 91 1.43 18.06 -30.65
C LEU A 91 0.14 17.54 -31.28
N ALA A 92 -0.23 16.28 -31.06
CA ALA A 92 -1.47 15.71 -31.57
C ALA A 92 -2.71 16.46 -31.05
N VAL A 93 -2.75 16.78 -29.76
CA VAL A 93 -3.84 17.57 -29.15
C VAL A 93 -3.90 18.98 -29.73
N ALA A 94 -2.76 19.64 -29.92
CA ALA A 94 -2.71 20.98 -30.51
C ALA A 94 -3.21 20.99 -31.97
N VAL A 95 -2.82 19.98 -32.76
CA VAL A 95 -3.26 19.83 -34.15
C VAL A 95 -4.77 19.54 -34.22
N LEU A 96 -5.28 18.62 -33.40
CA LEU A 96 -6.72 18.32 -33.34
C LEU A 96 -7.54 19.53 -32.89
N GLY A 97 -7.03 20.31 -31.92
CA GLY A 97 -7.63 21.57 -31.51
C GLY A 97 -7.65 22.61 -32.62
N ALA A 98 -6.56 22.74 -33.38
CA ALA A 98 -6.49 23.66 -34.52
C ALA A 98 -7.44 23.26 -35.66
N ILE A 99 -7.56 21.97 -35.99
CA ILE A 99 -8.47 21.46 -37.02
C ILE A 99 -9.94 21.70 -36.63
N SER A 100 -10.28 21.55 -35.34
CA SER A 100 -11.64 21.79 -34.85
C SER A 100 -12.10 23.25 -35.02
N GLN A 101 -11.16 24.21 -34.99
CA GLN A 101 -11.45 25.63 -35.17
C GLN A 101 -11.70 26.02 -36.64
N ILE A 102 -11.31 25.17 -37.61
CA ILE A 102 -11.34 25.45 -39.06
C ILE A 102 -12.62 24.87 -39.72
N GLY A 103 -13.43 24.10 -39.01
CA GLY A 103 -14.75 23.66 -39.48
C GLY A 103 -14.68 22.66 -40.64
N ALA A 104 -14.16 21.46 -40.40
CA ALA A 104 -14.37 20.31 -41.28
C ALA A 104 -15.68 19.59 -40.92
N PRO A 105 -16.45 19.04 -41.88
CA PRO A 105 -17.64 18.25 -41.57
C PRO A 105 -17.23 17.04 -40.73
N GLY A 106 -17.70 17.01 -39.49
CA GLY A 106 -17.33 16.02 -38.49
C GLY A 106 -17.73 14.62 -38.94
N THR A 107 -16.74 13.80 -39.28
CA THR A 107 -16.87 12.35 -39.07
C THR A 107 -16.53 12.13 -37.62
N GLU A 108 -17.54 11.95 -36.76
CA GLU A 108 -17.31 11.53 -35.37
C GLU A 108 -16.48 10.24 -35.38
N PRO A 109 -15.29 10.22 -34.78
CA PRO A 109 -14.62 8.96 -34.53
C PRO A 109 -15.45 8.20 -33.50
N ALA A 110 -16.02 7.07 -33.92
CA ALA A 110 -16.72 6.15 -33.03
C ALA A 110 -15.75 5.79 -31.89
N LEU A 111 -16.04 6.26 -30.68
CA LEU A 111 -15.32 5.89 -29.48
C LEU A 111 -15.52 4.39 -29.25
N VAL A 112 -14.58 3.58 -29.75
CA VAL A 112 -14.47 2.18 -29.36
C VAL A 112 -14.02 2.20 -27.91
N SER A 113 -14.98 2.03 -27.00
CA SER A 113 -14.67 1.71 -25.60
C SER A 113 -13.83 0.43 -25.63
N PRO A 114 -12.62 0.42 -25.05
CA PRO A 114 -11.80 -0.77 -24.98
C PRO A 114 -12.41 -1.69 -23.91
N ASP A 115 -13.51 -2.35 -24.25
CA ASP A 115 -13.97 -3.49 -23.50
C ASP A 115 -13.06 -4.68 -23.86
N ARG A 116 -12.71 -5.51 -22.87
CA ARG A 116 -11.89 -6.72 -23.13
C ARG A 116 -12.57 -7.67 -24.10
N TYR A 117 -13.88 -7.51 -24.30
CA TYR A 117 -14.71 -8.30 -25.19
C TYR A 117 -15.31 -7.43 -26.27
N ALA A 118 -15.11 -7.81 -27.53
CA ALA A 118 -15.60 -7.04 -28.67
C ALA A 118 -17.14 -7.10 -28.81
N THR A 119 -17.78 -8.12 -28.21
CA THR A 119 -19.24 -8.31 -28.24
C THR A 119 -19.72 -9.00 -26.97
N TYR A 120 -21.00 -8.77 -26.62
CA TYR A 120 -21.67 -9.45 -25.51
C TYR A 120 -21.60 -10.98 -25.61
N THR A 121 -21.73 -11.53 -26.82
CA THR A 121 -21.69 -12.98 -27.07
C THR A 121 -20.31 -13.60 -26.83
N GLN A 122 -19.25 -12.79 -26.90
CA GLN A 122 -17.89 -13.23 -26.59
C GLN A 122 -17.68 -13.29 -25.07
N LEU A 123 -18.20 -12.30 -24.33
CA LEU A 123 -18.22 -12.30 -22.87
C LEU A 123 -19.03 -13.50 -22.34
N THR A 124 -20.24 -13.74 -22.86
CA THR A 124 -21.10 -14.83 -22.38
C THR A 124 -20.43 -16.19 -22.54
N ARG A 125 -19.77 -16.44 -23.68
CA ARG A 125 -19.04 -17.69 -23.92
C ARG A 125 -17.88 -17.90 -22.95
N GLU A 126 -17.13 -16.85 -22.63
CA GLU A 126 -16.01 -16.97 -21.68
C GLU A 126 -16.51 -17.21 -20.25
N VAL A 127 -17.59 -16.54 -19.84
CA VAL A 127 -18.23 -16.78 -18.54
C VAL A 127 -18.75 -18.21 -18.45
N GLU A 128 -19.44 -18.71 -19.48
CA GLU A 128 -19.92 -20.09 -19.55
C GLU A 128 -18.77 -21.09 -19.47
N GLN A 129 -17.65 -20.81 -20.15
CA GLN A 129 -16.47 -21.66 -20.13
C GLN A 129 -15.78 -21.67 -18.76
N ILE A 130 -15.70 -20.54 -18.06
CA ILE A 130 -15.16 -20.48 -16.68
C ILE A 130 -16.02 -21.26 -15.70
N ILE A 131 -17.35 -21.17 -15.85
CA ILE A 131 -18.32 -21.93 -15.06
C ILE A 131 -18.18 -23.43 -15.35
N ALA A 132 -18.10 -23.81 -16.63
CA ALA A 132 -17.92 -25.20 -17.05
C ALA A 132 -16.58 -25.80 -16.58
N ASP A 133 -15.51 -25.01 -16.60
CA ASP A 133 -14.18 -25.40 -16.13
C ASP A 133 -14.08 -25.42 -14.59
N GLY A 134 -15.18 -25.13 -13.87
CA GLY A 134 -15.26 -25.22 -12.42
C GLY A 134 -14.40 -24.20 -11.67
N ARG A 135 -13.93 -23.14 -12.33
CA ARG A 135 -13.06 -22.10 -11.74
C ARG A 135 -13.84 -20.92 -11.17
N ALA A 136 -15.15 -21.04 -11.06
CA ALA A 136 -16.01 -20.02 -10.47
C ALA A 136 -15.93 -20.06 -8.94
N PHE A 137 -14.97 -19.30 -8.40
CA PHE A 137 -15.00 -18.75 -7.04
C PHE A 137 -15.41 -19.71 -5.90
N SER A 138 -14.56 -20.69 -5.56
CA SER A 138 -14.57 -21.29 -4.22
C SER A 138 -13.49 -20.66 -3.33
N GLN A 139 -13.96 -19.68 -2.56
CA GLN A 139 -13.50 -19.21 -1.25
C GLN A 139 -12.31 -19.96 -0.63
N ARG A 140 -11.19 -19.25 -0.42
CA ARG A 140 -10.14 -19.65 0.52
C ARG A 140 -10.67 -19.48 1.96
N ARG A 141 -11.56 -20.38 2.38
CA ARG A 141 -11.93 -20.59 3.79
C ARG A 141 -10.89 -21.53 4.39
N GLY A 142 -10.12 -20.99 5.33
CA GLY A 142 -9.21 -21.66 6.28
C GLY A 142 -8.61 -23.01 5.90
N ASP A 143 -7.29 -23.00 5.66
CA ASP A 143 -6.46 -24.16 5.99
C ASP A 143 -5.22 -23.67 6.76
N ALA A 144 -5.03 -24.30 7.91
CA ALA A 144 -3.86 -24.19 8.75
C ALA A 144 -2.61 -24.66 7.98
N LEU A 145 -1.47 -24.02 8.28
CA LEU A 145 -0.16 -24.51 7.84
C LEU A 145 0.18 -25.83 8.56
N PRO A 146 0.89 -26.75 7.90
CA PRO A 146 1.15 -28.10 8.40
C PRO A 146 2.19 -28.09 9.52
N LEU A 147 2.06 -29.06 10.44
CA LEU A 147 3.21 -29.72 11.06
C LEU A 147 3.54 -30.95 10.22
#